data_AF-A0A5K1GL60-F1
#
_entry.id   AF-A0A5K1GL60-F1
#
_cell.length_a   1.000
_cell.length_b   1.000
_cell.length_c   1.000
_cell.angle_alpha   90.00
_cell.angle_beta   90.00
_cell.angle_gamma   90.00
#
_symmetry.space_group_name_H-M   'P 1'
#
loop_
_entity.id
_entity.type
_entity.pdbx_description
1 polymer ?
#
loop_
_entity_poly.entity_id
_entity_poly.type
_entity_poly.pdbx_seq_one_letter_code
_entity_poly.pdbx_strand_id
1 'polypeptide(L)'
;MRGQDFINTIIPDELLIEIFRHLDGRKSHRDACSLVCKRWHRLESDTRDTIRIGASGSPDACTSVLVKRFVDLRNVFIDERLPVSLQFQTGFPLRSQRLRDYAGYRQFRS
;
A
#
# COMPACT_ATOMS: atom_id res chain seq x y z
N MET A 1 8.85 -20.34 29.56
CA MET A 1 8.23 -21.56 28.99
C MET A 1 8.69 -21.68 27.54
N ARG A 2 9.58 -22.63 27.21
CA ARG A 2 9.86 -22.94 25.80
C ARG A 2 8.79 -23.92 25.35
N GLY A 3 7.70 -23.41 24.79
CA GLY A 3 6.71 -24.23 24.13
C GLY A 3 7.37 -24.97 22.96
N GLN A 4 6.97 -26.22 22.74
CA GLN A 4 7.48 -27.01 21.64
C GLN A 4 6.86 -26.48 20.34
N ASP A 5 7.72 -26.13 19.37
CA ASP A 5 7.30 -25.53 18.11
C ASP A 5 6.87 -26.62 17.12
N PHE A 6 5.64 -27.10 17.30
CA PHE A 6 5.09 -28.16 16.46
C PHE A 6 4.83 -27.69 15.02
N ILE A 7 4.55 -26.40 14.82
CA ILE A 7 4.24 -25.89 13.48
C ILE A 7 5.49 -25.91 12.60
N ASN A 8 6.62 -25.42 13.09
CA ASN A 8 7.84 -25.41 12.28
C ASN A 8 8.56 -26.76 12.20
N THR A 9 8.23 -27.72 13.08
CA THR A 9 8.90 -29.03 13.13
C THR A 9 8.10 -30.18 12.52
N ILE A 10 6.78 -30.19 12.66
CA ILE A 10 5.94 -31.34 12.25
C ILE A 10 5.22 -31.06 10.93
N ILE A 11 4.71 -29.85 10.74
CA ILE A 11 3.87 -29.54 9.56
C ILE A 11 4.77 -29.49 8.32
N PRO A 12 4.46 -30.21 7.23
CA PRO A 12 5.15 -30.12 5.94
C PRO A 12 4.98 -28.77 5.23
N ASP A 13 5.83 -28.47 4.25
CA ASP A 13 5.81 -27.19 3.52
C ASP A 13 4.47 -27.00 2.78
N GLU A 14 3.92 -28.06 2.18
CA GLU A 14 2.68 -28.03 1.41
C GLU A 14 1.47 -27.60 2.26
N LEU A 15 1.43 -28.04 3.52
CA LEU A 15 0.36 -27.66 4.45
C LEU A 15 0.53 -26.22 4.94
N LEU A 16 1.77 -25.75 5.16
CA LEU A 16 2.01 -24.34 5.49
C LEU A 16 1.60 -23.43 4.33
N ILE A 17 1.90 -23.83 3.10
CA ILE A 17 1.47 -23.12 1.89
C ILE A 17 -0.06 -23.03 1.84
N GLU A 18 -0.76 -24.15 2.11
CA GLU A 18 -2.22 -24.17 2.12
C GLU A 18 -2.79 -23.28 3.22
N ILE A 19 -2.19 -23.27 4.41
CA ILE A 19 -2.56 -22.33 5.48
C ILE A 19 -2.39 -20.89 4.99
N PHE A 20 -1.28 -20.56 4.33
CA PHE A 20 -1.06 -19.22 3.85
C PHE A 20 -2.14 -18.80 2.84
N ARG A 21 -2.53 -19.67 1.90
CA ARG A 21 -3.62 -19.39 0.94
C ARG A 21 -4.93 -18.98 1.60
N HIS A 22 -5.26 -19.59 2.74
CA HIS A 22 -6.44 -19.21 3.53
C HIS A 22 -6.33 -17.80 4.16
N LEU A 23 -5.14 -17.20 4.19
CA LEU A 23 -4.88 -15.86 4.71
C LEU A 23 -4.91 -14.76 3.63
N ASP A 24 -5.03 -15.11 2.34
CA ASP A 24 -4.94 -14.14 1.21
C ASP A 24 -5.98 -13.02 1.25
N GLY A 25 -7.08 -13.19 1.98
CA GLY A 25 -8.07 -12.14 2.19
C GLY A 25 -7.59 -10.96 3.06
N ARG A 26 -6.46 -11.08 3.76
CA ARG A 26 -5.94 -10.03 4.67
C ARG A 26 -4.43 -9.87 4.50
N LYS A 27 -4.02 -8.92 3.65
CA LYS A 27 -2.60 -8.61 3.35
C LYS A 27 -1.72 -8.56 4.61
N SER A 28 -2.18 -7.89 5.67
CA SER A 28 -1.44 -7.73 6.94
C SER A 28 -1.10 -9.05 7.63
N HIS A 29 -1.98 -10.06 7.53
CA HIS A 29 -1.74 -11.36 8.14
C HIS A 29 -0.63 -12.10 7.43
N ARG A 30 -0.62 -12.05 6.09
CA ARG A 30 0.36 -12.75 5.29
C ARG A 30 1.73 -12.07 5.32
N ASP A 31 1.76 -10.75 5.45
CA ASP A 31 3.02 -10.01 5.72
C ASP A 31 3.63 -10.44 7.06
N ALA A 32 2.80 -10.65 8.10
CA ALA A 32 3.27 -11.15 9.39
C ALA A 32 3.82 -12.58 9.31
N CYS A 33 3.23 -13.47 8.50
CA CYS A 33 3.76 -14.82 8.27
C CYS A 33 5.22 -14.79 7.79
N SER A 34 5.57 -13.84 6.92
CA SER A 34 6.92 -13.71 6.37
C SER A 34 7.99 -13.34 7.41
N LEU A 35 7.58 -12.94 8.62
CA LEU A 35 8.47 -12.50 9.71
C LEU A 35 8.71 -13.57 10.79
N VAL A 36 8.00 -14.71 10.75
CA VAL A 36 8.07 -15.72 11.80
C VAL A 36 9.43 -16.42 11.83
N CYS A 37 9.85 -16.96 10.68
CA CYS A 37 11.13 -17.64 10.52
C CYS A 37 11.54 -17.71 9.04
N LYS A 38 12.78 -18.12 8.77
CA LYS A 38 13.30 -18.26 7.39
C LYS A 38 12.47 -19.21 6.52
N ARG A 39 11.91 -20.27 7.12
CA ARG A 39 11.06 -21.25 6.41
C ARG A 39 9.79 -20.58 5.91
N TRP A 40 9.08 -19.85 6.77
CA TRP A 40 7.86 -19.15 6.42
C TRP A 40 8.13 -18.00 5.45
N HIS A 41 9.23 -17.28 5.64
CA HIS A 41 9.65 -16.22 4.72
C HIS A 41 9.76 -16.73 3.28
N ARG A 42 10.44 -17.88 3.08
CA ARG A 42 10.61 -18.49 1.76
C ARG A 42 9.28 -18.93 1.16
N LEU A 43 8.50 -19.72 1.92
CA LEU A 43 7.22 -20.26 1.45
C LEU A 43 6.19 -19.16 1.15
N GLU A 44 6.18 -18.08 1.94
CA GLU A 44 5.34 -16.91 1.67
C GLU A 44 5.74 -16.24 0.35
N SER A 45 7.05 -16.07 0.13
CA SER A 45 7.62 -15.53 -1.10
C SER A 45 7.25 -16.36 -2.34
N ASP A 46 7.34 -17.69 -2.23
CA ASP A 46 7.11 -18.61 -3.33
C ASP A 46 5.64 -18.73 -3.72
N THR A 47 4.72 -18.35 -2.82
CA THR A 47 3.28 -18.60 -2.98
C THR A 47 2.43 -17.34 -3.07
N ARG A 48 3.04 -16.16 -2.91
CA ARG A 48 2.33 -14.89 -3.05
C ARG A 48 2.05 -14.63 -4.53
N ASP A 49 0.78 -14.59 -4.89
CA ASP A 49 0.35 -14.34 -6.27
C ASP A 49 0.01 -12.86 -6.54
N THR A 50 -0.28 -12.08 -5.49
CA THR A 50 -0.85 -10.75 -5.62
C THR A 50 -0.20 -9.77 -4.66
N ILE A 51 0.29 -8.65 -5.19
CA ILE A 51 0.84 -7.54 -4.42
C ILE A 51 0.24 -6.20 -4.85
N ARG A 52 -0.03 -5.37 -3.84
CA ARG A 52 -0.42 -3.97 -3.99
C ARG A 52 0.61 -3.09 -3.31
N ILE A 53 1.11 -2.10 -4.04
CA ILE A 53 2.15 -1.15 -3.63
C ILE A 53 1.62 0.24 -3.92
N GLY A 54 1.64 1.10 -2.91
CA GLY A 54 1.34 2.52 -3.07
C GLY A 54 2.60 3.35 -2.89
N ALA A 55 2.68 4.48 -3.59
CA ALA A 55 3.72 5.50 -3.44
C ALA A 55 5.14 4.91 -3.42
N SER A 56 5.53 4.15 -4.46
CA SER A 56 6.85 3.51 -4.47
C SER A 56 7.97 4.53 -4.59
N GLY A 57 7.70 5.68 -5.23
CA GLY A 57 8.68 6.76 -5.46
C GLY A 57 9.77 6.39 -6.47
N SER A 58 9.97 5.10 -6.73
CA SER A 58 10.88 4.54 -7.71
C SER A 58 10.34 3.18 -8.19
N PRO A 59 9.46 3.16 -9.20
CA PRO A 59 8.80 1.94 -9.65
C PRO A 59 9.78 0.88 -10.17
N ASP A 60 10.88 1.28 -10.79
CA ASP A 60 11.89 0.35 -11.32
C ASP A 60 12.64 -0.37 -10.21
N ALA A 61 13.10 0.37 -9.19
CA ALA A 61 13.76 -0.22 -8.03
C ALA A 61 12.79 -1.14 -7.28
N CYS A 62 11.55 -0.71 -7.12
CA CYS A 62 10.48 -1.51 -6.51
C CYS A 62 10.27 -2.83 -7.25
N THR A 63 10.09 -2.77 -8.58
CA THR A 63 9.90 -3.95 -9.43
C THR A 63 11.08 -4.91 -9.34
N SER A 64 12.31 -4.39 -9.30
CA SER A 64 13.52 -5.23 -9.17
C SER A 64 13.56 -6.04 -7.87
N VAL A 65 13.03 -5.48 -6.77
CA VAL A 65 12.93 -6.17 -5.48
C VAL A 65 11.79 -7.19 -5.50
N LEU A 66 10.66 -6.86 -6.13
CA LEU A 66 9.53 -7.77 -6.24
C LEU A 66 9.88 -9.03 -7.03
N VAL A 67 10.50 -8.89 -8.18
CA VAL A 67 10.87 -10.03 -9.04
C VAL A 67 11.89 -10.95 -8.34
N LYS A 68 12.78 -10.38 -7.53
CA LYS A 68 13.74 -11.17 -6.75
C LYS A 68 13.10 -11.90 -5.59
N ARG A 69 12.09 -11.29 -4.95
CA ARG A 69 11.44 -11.84 -3.77
C ARG A 69 10.36 -12.84 -4.16
N PHE A 70 9.45 -12.48 -5.06
CA PHE A 70 8.23 -13.23 -5.34
C PHE A 70 8.30 -13.86 -6.73
N VAL A 71 8.46 -15.18 -6.78
CA VAL A 71 8.69 -15.92 -8.04
C VAL A 71 7.38 -16.27 -8.76
N ASP A 72 6.30 -16.59 -8.03
CA ASP A 72 4.98 -16.93 -8.59
C ASP A 72 4.00 -15.74 -8.56
N LEU A 73 4.52 -14.52 -8.64
CA LEU A 73 3.69 -13.33 -8.57
C LEU A 73 2.94 -13.12 -9.90
N ARG A 74 1.60 -13.08 -9.86
CA ARG A 74 0.72 -12.98 -11.04
C ARG A 74 0.07 -11.61 -11.20
N ASN A 75 -0.24 -10.96 -10.08
CA ASN A 75 -0.95 -9.68 -10.06
C ASN A 75 -0.13 -8.63 -9.29
N VAL A 76 0.35 -7.60 -10.00
CA VAL A 76 1.01 -6.44 -9.40
C VAL A 76 0.12 -5.23 -9.58
N PHE A 77 -0.23 -4.54 -8.50
CA PHE A 77 -0.89 -3.26 -8.53
C PHE A 77 0.05 -2.20 -7.96
N ILE A 78 0.48 -1.25 -8.80
CA ILE A 78 1.31 -0.12 -8.39
C ILE A 78 0.45 1.15 -8.49
N ASP A 79 0.19 1.75 -7.34
CA ASP A 79 -0.48 3.05 -7.23
C ASP A 79 0.57 4.11 -6.86
N GLU A 80 1.17 4.75 -7.85
CA GLU A 80 2.15 5.82 -7.62
C GLU A 80 1.54 7.12 -7.08
N ARG A 81 0.22 7.17 -6.85
CA ARG A 81 -0.49 8.41 -6.49
C ARG A 81 -0.01 9.58 -7.34
N LEU A 82 0.04 9.36 -8.65
CA LEU A 82 0.44 10.38 -9.61
C LEU A 82 -0.33 11.65 -9.23
N PRO A 83 0.35 12.78 -9.00
CA PRO A 83 -0.34 14.01 -8.71
C PRO A 83 -1.30 14.23 -9.87
N VAL A 84 -2.60 14.25 -9.56
CA VAL A 84 -3.62 14.67 -10.53
C VAL A 84 -3.08 15.98 -11.06
N SER A 85 -2.74 16.02 -12.35
CA SER A 85 -2.30 17.25 -12.98
C SER A 85 -3.46 18.22 -12.78
N LEU A 86 -3.33 19.12 -11.78
CA LEU A 86 -4.16 20.31 -11.70
C LEU A 86 -3.87 20.99 -13.01
N GLN A 87 -4.76 20.77 -13.99
CA GLN A 87 -4.77 21.54 -15.21
C GLN A 87 -4.88 22.98 -14.74
N PHE A 88 -3.75 23.68 -14.69
CA PHE A 88 -3.73 25.10 -14.55
C PHE A 88 -4.57 25.60 -15.72
N GLN A 89 -5.82 25.97 -15.44
CA GLN A 89 -6.64 26.71 -16.36
C GLN A 89 -6.02 28.10 -16.48
N THR A 90 -4.90 28.20 -17.20
CA THR A 90 -4.41 29.47 -17.73
C THR A 90 -5.36 29.86 -18.84
N GLY A 91 -6.46 30.52 -18.49
CA GLY A 91 -7.43 30.91 -19.50
C GLY A 91 -8.77 31.46 -19.02
N PHE A 92 -8.85 32.17 -17.89
CA PHE A 92 -10.00 33.04 -17.66
C PHE A 92 -9.53 34.39 -17.07
N PRO A 93 -9.76 35.52 -17.76
CA PRO A 93 -9.40 36.83 -17.23
C PRO A 93 -10.28 37.15 -16.01
N LEU A 94 -9.65 37.69 -14.97
CA LEU A 94 -10.27 38.27 -13.78
C LEU A 94 -11.41 39.23 -14.17
N ARG A 95 -12.65 38.73 -14.11
CA ARG A 95 -13.84 39.59 -14.15
C ARG A 95 -14.19 39.98 -12.72
N SER A 96 -13.76 41.19 -12.38
CA SER A 96 -14.27 41.99 -11.27
C SER A 96 -15.80 41.87 -11.16
N GLN A 97 -16.28 41.25 -10.09
CA GLN A 97 -17.62 41.46 -9.56
C GLN A 97 -17.54 41.72 -8.05
N ARG A 98 -17.43 43.02 -7.78
CA ARG A 98 -17.95 43.79 -6.64
C ARG A 98 -18.81 43.04 -5.60
N LEU A 99 -18.44 43.35 -4.36
CA LEU A 99 -19.30 43.81 -3.25
C LEU A 99 -20.39 42.87 -2.74
N ARG A 100 -20.11 42.32 -1.55
CA ARG A 100 -20.97 41.89 -0.43
C ARG A 100 -20.11 40.85 0.31
N ASP A 101 -19.56 41.05 1.51
CA ASP A 101 -20.14 41.62 2.71
C ASP A 101 -19.00 42.01 3.67
N TYR A 102 -19.00 43.26 4.15
CA TYR A 102 -18.44 43.64 5.46
C TYR A 102 -19.19 44.88 5.94
N ALA A 103 -20.49 44.71 6.20
CA ALA A 103 -21.22 45.63 7.06
C ALA A 103 -20.82 45.33 8.50
N GLY A 104 -19.91 46.12 9.07
CA GLY A 104 -19.54 45.86 10.45
C GLY A 104 -18.40 46.67 11.05
N TYR A 105 -18.30 47.98 10.81
CA TYR A 105 -17.64 48.86 11.79
C TYR A 105 -18.38 50.19 11.91
N ARG A 106 -19.15 50.29 13.01
CA ARG A 106 -19.53 51.56 13.65
C ARG A 106 -18.26 52.36 13.93
N GLN A 107 -18.28 53.66 13.62
CA GLN A 107 -17.84 54.73 14.55
C GLN A 107 -18.13 56.14 14.00
N PHE A 108 -18.77 56.97 14.86
CA PHE A 108 -18.70 58.44 15.01
C PHE A 108 -19.14 59.35 13.83
N ARG A 109 -19.81 60.50 13.97
CA ARG A 109 -20.23 61.43 15.05
C ARG A 109 -21.42 62.22 14.47
N SER A 110 -22.35 62.72 15.27
CA SER A 110 -22.33 64.09 15.83
C SER A 110 -23.30 64.16 16.99
#